data_AF-A0A962B508-F1
#
_entry.id   AF-A0A962B508-F1
#
_cell.length_a   1.000
_cell.length_b   1.000
_cell.length_c   1.000
_cell.angle_alpha   90.00
_cell.angle_beta   90.00
_cell.angle_gamma   90.00
#
_symmetry.space_group_name_H-M   'P 1'
#
loop_
_entity.id
_entity.type
_entity.pdbx_description
1 polymer ?
#
loop_
_entity_poly.entity_id
_entity_poly.type
_entity_poly.pdbx_seq_one_letter_code
_entity_poly.pdbx_strand_id
1 'polypeptide(L)'
;GGRLSEPREAITQAPESRRITSGSHVFPDGFAQTPAHSDVPVRELSRPLDEEALHGIRYELLRALEVEWRDYSMAKEAREHAGKLKKALEVLRVSGPTLWSYVQDEQRAMREAIWRTAERRKLASQGNPEYEQAIDQERADLEGLLPALMLIPGGAYERALNQLVDGYEPQAADGQLDVMEQMLYKKIKHHRDAIASIQSRRSPDWYRLAEIAESYTESMQPLN
;
A
#
# COMPACT_ATOMS: atom_id res chain seq x y z
N GLY A 1 -65.65 31.69 -4.54
CA GLY A 1 -64.70 32.05 -3.48
C GLY A 1 -63.99 30.80 -3.06
N GLY A 2 -62.65 30.71 -3.00
CA GLY A 2 -61.71 31.59 -2.27
C GLY A 2 -61.87 31.29 -0.78
N ARG A 3 -60.90 30.78 0.00
CA ARG A 3 -59.44 31.03 0.11
C ARG A 3 -58.73 29.73 0.61
N LEU A 4 -57.59 29.32 0.05
CA LEU A 4 -56.20 29.54 0.50
C LEU A 4 -55.91 29.26 1.98
N SER A 5 -55.11 28.21 2.23
CA SER A 5 -53.97 28.17 3.16
C SER A 5 -53.13 26.91 2.88
N GLU A 6 -51.93 27.09 2.33
CA GLU A 6 -50.81 26.11 2.39
C GLU A 6 -50.08 26.26 3.76
N PRO A 7 -48.88 25.67 3.97
CA PRO A 7 -48.59 24.25 4.18
C PRO A 7 -47.99 24.01 5.58
N ARG A 8 -47.95 22.77 6.09
CA ARG A 8 -47.09 22.41 7.22
C ARG A 8 -46.13 21.31 6.81
N GLU A 9 -44.87 21.69 6.83
CA GLU A 9 -43.67 20.87 6.75
C GLU A 9 -43.77 19.67 7.70
N ALA A 10 -43.47 18.48 7.19
CA ALA A 10 -43.03 17.36 8.01
C ALA A 10 -41.67 16.92 7.45
N ILE A 11 -40.67 17.19 8.27
CA ILE A 11 -39.24 17.03 8.06
C ILE A 11 -38.88 15.58 7.79
N THR A 12 -38.01 15.42 6.79
CA THR A 12 -37.21 14.26 6.46
C THR A 12 -36.44 13.75 7.68
N GLN A 13 -36.54 12.46 8.02
CA GLN A 13 -35.51 11.77 8.80
C GLN A 13 -34.98 10.59 7.99
N ALA A 14 -33.76 10.75 7.51
CA ALA A 14 -32.92 9.72 6.93
C ALA A 14 -32.56 8.66 7.99
N PRO A 15 -32.29 7.40 7.60
CA PRO A 15 -31.82 6.39 8.52
C PRO A 15 -30.45 6.78 9.10
N GLU A 16 -30.36 6.66 10.42
CA GLU A 16 -29.17 6.97 11.23
C GLU A 16 -27.93 6.26 10.69
N SER A 17 -26.91 7.05 10.38
CA SER A 17 -25.55 6.56 10.13
C SER A 17 -25.02 5.92 11.43
N ARG A 18 -24.98 4.58 11.48
CA ARG A 18 -24.21 3.87 12.50
C ARG A 18 -22.73 4.25 12.35
N ARG A 19 -22.28 5.14 13.23
CA ARG A 19 -20.85 5.36 13.48
C ARG A 19 -20.24 4.03 13.92
N ILE A 20 -19.30 3.53 13.12
CA ILE A 20 -18.30 2.58 13.58
C ILE A 20 -17.53 3.31 14.68
N THR A 21 -17.74 2.88 15.92
CA THR A 21 -17.02 3.40 17.08
C THR A 21 -15.61 2.82 17.05
N SER A 22 -14.61 3.70 17.09
CA SER A 22 -13.20 3.33 17.27
C SER A 22 -13.07 2.49 18.55
N GLY A 23 -12.86 1.19 18.36
CA GLY A 23 -12.47 0.29 19.44
C GLY A 23 -11.14 0.75 20.03
N SER A 24 -11.17 1.12 21.31
CA SER A 24 -9.97 1.35 22.11
C SER A 24 -9.15 0.05 22.17
N HIS A 25 -7.97 0.05 21.57
CA HIS A 25 -6.96 -0.96 21.87
C HIS A 25 -6.14 -0.50 23.07
N VAL A 26 -6.41 -1.15 24.19
CA VAL A 26 -5.55 -1.18 25.36
C VAL A 26 -4.32 -2.00 24.96
N PHE A 27 -3.17 -1.33 24.84
CA PHE A 27 -1.88 -2.01 24.70
C PHE A 27 -1.52 -2.63 26.06
N PRO A 28 -1.22 -3.94 26.14
CA PRO A 28 -0.61 -4.50 27.34
C PRO A 28 0.85 -4.05 27.42
N ASP A 29 1.18 -3.39 28.53
CA ASP A 29 2.55 -3.17 28.98
C ASP A 29 3.30 -4.52 29.02
N GLY A 30 4.39 -4.65 28.28
CA GLY A 30 5.29 -5.80 28.45
C GLY A 30 6.17 -6.15 27.25
N PHE A 31 7.34 -5.51 27.20
CA PHE A 31 8.60 -6.02 26.64
C PHE A 31 8.63 -6.48 25.16
N ALA A 32 9.13 -5.59 24.30
CA ALA A 32 10.35 -5.88 23.55
C ALA A 32 11.16 -4.59 23.44
N GLN A 33 12.32 -4.60 24.08
CA GLN A 33 13.28 -3.51 24.04
C GLN A 33 13.65 -3.22 22.58
N THR A 34 13.41 -1.98 22.14
CA THR A 34 14.08 -1.41 20.98
C THR A 34 15.57 -1.64 21.17
N PRO A 35 16.33 -2.18 20.19
CA PRO A 35 17.76 -2.04 20.25
C PRO A 35 18.05 -0.54 20.30
N ALA A 36 18.69 -0.14 21.39
CA ALA A 36 19.28 1.17 21.56
C ALA A 36 20.05 1.53 20.28
N HIS A 37 19.91 2.80 19.88
CA HIS A 37 20.84 3.55 19.04
C HIS A 37 21.80 2.67 18.22
N SER A 38 21.45 2.41 16.97
CA SER A 38 22.47 2.14 15.98
C SER A 38 23.27 3.44 15.84
N ASP A 39 24.28 3.60 16.71
CA ASP A 39 25.35 4.55 16.58
C ASP A 39 26.01 4.25 15.23
N VAL A 40 25.52 4.88 14.17
CA VAL A 40 26.31 5.04 12.95
C VAL A 40 27.46 5.94 13.39
N PRO A 41 28.70 5.44 13.50
CA PRO A 41 29.79 6.28 13.92
C PRO A 41 29.93 7.40 12.89
N VAL A 42 29.89 8.66 13.36
CA VAL A 42 30.09 9.91 12.59
C VAL A 42 31.38 9.89 11.72
N ARG A 43 32.25 8.89 11.92
CA ARG A 43 33.47 8.65 11.14
C ARG A 43 33.26 8.12 9.72
N GLU A 44 32.09 7.63 9.33
CA GLU A 44 31.89 7.11 7.95
C GLU A 44 31.75 8.19 6.88
N LEU A 45 31.44 9.43 7.27
CA LEU A 45 31.03 10.50 6.33
C LEU A 45 32.18 11.42 5.88
N SER A 46 33.41 11.11 6.28
CA SER A 46 34.64 11.77 5.79
C SER A 46 35.19 11.13 4.52
N ARG A 47 34.63 9.99 4.10
CA ARG A 47 35.02 9.31 2.87
C ARG A 47 34.24 9.89 1.69
N PRO A 48 34.87 9.98 0.50
CA PRO A 48 34.16 10.37 -0.71
C PRO A 48 32.98 9.44 -0.96
N LEU A 49 31.94 9.95 -1.62
CA LEU A 49 30.81 9.13 -2.03
C LEU A 49 31.31 8.08 -3.02
N ASP A 50 31.29 6.82 -2.61
CA ASP A 50 31.67 5.67 -3.42
C ASP A 50 30.48 4.72 -3.65
N GLU A 51 30.70 3.69 -4.45
CA GLU A 51 29.65 2.73 -4.81
C GLU A 51 29.15 1.92 -3.59
N GLU A 52 30.01 1.69 -2.61
CA GLU A 52 29.67 1.02 -1.35
C GLU A 52 28.72 1.88 -0.50
N ALA A 53 29.02 3.17 -0.36
CA ALA A 53 28.17 4.13 0.34
C ALA A 53 26.80 4.27 -0.34
N LEU A 54 26.76 4.37 -1.67
CA LEU A 54 25.50 4.39 -2.44
C LEU A 54 24.69 3.11 -2.23
N HIS A 55 25.34 1.95 -2.24
CA HIS A 55 24.69 0.68 -1.97
C HIS A 55 24.09 0.64 -0.56
N GLY A 56 24.81 1.15 0.45
CA GLY A 56 24.35 1.23 1.83
C GLY A 56 23.13 2.14 2.03
N ILE A 57 23.10 3.30 1.36
CA ILE A 57 21.92 4.20 1.36
C ILE A 57 20.70 3.46 0.80
N ARG A 58 20.85 2.85 -0.37
CA ARG A 58 19.77 2.15 -1.06
C ARG A 58 19.26 0.95 -0.25
N TYR A 59 20.17 0.16 0.33
CA TYR A 59 19.81 -1.00 1.13
C TYR A 59 18.95 -0.63 2.34
N GLU A 60 19.29 0.46 3.03
CA GLU A 60 18.48 0.91 4.17
C GLU A 60 17.10 1.42 3.75
N LEU A 61 17.01 2.16 2.64
CA LEU A 61 15.72 2.60 2.11
C LEU A 61 14.82 1.40 1.73
N LEU A 62 15.40 0.35 1.14
CA LEU A 62 14.70 -0.88 0.81
C LEU A 62 14.26 -1.68 2.04
N ARG A 63 15.13 -1.74 3.06
CA ARG A 63 14.81 -2.38 4.32
C ARG A 63 13.63 -1.69 5.03
N ALA A 64 13.54 -0.36 4.93
CA ALA A 64 12.40 0.40 5.46
C ALA A 64 11.07 0.08 4.76
N LEU A 65 11.13 -0.47 3.55
CA LEU A 65 9.97 -0.92 2.78
C LEU A 65 9.71 -2.43 2.92
N GLU A 66 10.54 -3.15 3.67
CA GLU A 66 10.55 -4.62 3.73
C GLU A 66 10.71 -5.26 2.34
N VAL A 67 11.42 -4.58 1.43
CA VAL A 67 11.66 -5.06 0.07
C VAL A 67 13.05 -5.69 0.00
N GLU A 68 13.14 -6.90 -0.54
CA GLU A 68 14.42 -7.57 -0.77
C GLU A 68 15.18 -6.92 -1.94
N TRP A 69 16.52 -6.95 -1.88
CA TRP A 69 17.38 -6.43 -2.95
C TRP A 69 17.08 -7.03 -4.33
N ARG A 70 16.77 -8.33 -4.34
CA ARG A 70 16.37 -9.06 -5.55
C ARG A 70 15.12 -8.44 -6.17
N ASP A 71 14.10 -8.19 -5.36
CA ASP A 71 12.85 -7.59 -5.82
C ASP A 71 13.12 -6.17 -6.32
N TYR A 72 13.94 -5.36 -5.63
CA TYR A 72 14.33 -4.05 -6.15
C TYR A 72 15.03 -4.09 -7.52
N SER A 73 15.98 -5.01 -7.71
CA SER A 73 16.73 -5.14 -8.97
C SER A 73 15.77 -5.45 -10.13
N MET A 74 14.81 -6.33 -9.86
CA MET A 74 13.76 -6.68 -10.81
C MET A 74 12.76 -5.54 -11.05
N ALA A 75 12.47 -4.72 -10.03
CA ALA A 75 11.64 -3.53 -10.19
C ALA A 75 12.30 -2.50 -11.08
N LYS A 76 13.63 -2.40 -11.02
CA LYS A 76 14.40 -1.53 -11.91
C LYS A 76 14.29 -2.01 -13.37
N GLU A 77 14.30 -3.31 -13.62
CA GLU A 77 14.04 -3.88 -14.95
C GLU A 77 12.58 -3.67 -15.38
N ALA A 78 11.64 -3.82 -14.45
CA ALA A 78 10.23 -3.55 -14.67
C ALA A 78 9.91 -2.04 -14.74
N ARG A 79 10.89 -1.14 -14.54
CA ARG A 79 10.71 0.32 -14.57
C ARG A 79 10.23 0.78 -15.94
N GLU A 80 10.70 0.16 -17.02
CA GLU A 80 10.22 0.40 -18.39
C GLU A 80 8.72 0.11 -18.54
N HIS A 81 8.18 -0.71 -17.66
CA HIS A 81 6.79 -1.09 -17.61
C HIS A 81 6.04 -0.50 -16.41
N ALA A 82 6.68 0.33 -15.58
CA ALA A 82 6.08 1.00 -14.42
C ALA A 82 4.85 1.83 -14.82
N GLY A 83 4.80 2.35 -16.05
CA GLY A 83 3.62 3.02 -16.59
C GLY A 83 2.40 2.10 -16.70
N LYS A 84 2.58 0.84 -17.14
CA LYS A 84 1.50 -0.16 -17.20
C LYS A 84 1.05 -0.56 -15.80
N LEU A 85 1.99 -0.77 -14.89
CA LEU A 85 1.73 -1.10 -13.48
C LEU A 85 0.98 0.03 -12.76
N LYS A 86 1.38 1.28 -13.01
CA LYS A 86 0.69 2.47 -12.54
C LYS A 86 -0.74 2.53 -13.10
N LYS A 87 -0.94 2.24 -14.39
CA LYS A 87 -2.27 2.20 -15.00
C LYS A 87 -3.16 1.15 -14.33
N ALA A 88 -2.65 -0.03 -14.00
CA ALA A 88 -3.42 -1.05 -13.27
C ALA A 88 -3.91 -0.52 -11.91
N LEU A 89 -3.05 0.18 -11.15
CA LEU A 89 -3.43 0.85 -9.91
C LEU A 89 -4.44 1.99 -10.13
N GLU A 90 -4.32 2.75 -11.22
CA GLU A 90 -5.28 3.80 -11.57
C GLU A 90 -6.65 3.24 -11.96
N VAL A 91 -6.70 2.11 -12.66
CA VAL A 91 -7.94 1.39 -12.95
C VAL A 91 -8.57 0.92 -11.65
N LEU A 92 -7.80 0.25 -10.77
CA LEU A 92 -8.26 -0.18 -9.45
C LEU A 92 -8.85 0.97 -8.63
N ARG A 93 -8.23 2.15 -8.65
CA ARG A 93 -8.75 3.35 -7.99
C ARG A 93 -10.16 3.74 -8.46
N VAL A 94 -10.47 3.53 -9.73
CA VAL A 94 -11.76 3.90 -10.33
C VAL A 94 -12.78 2.79 -10.20
N SER A 95 -12.38 1.55 -10.46
CA SER A 95 -13.27 0.39 -10.52
C SER A 95 -13.43 -0.32 -9.19
N GLY A 96 -12.56 -0.07 -8.20
CA GLY A 96 -12.47 -0.81 -6.95
C GLY A 96 -12.16 0.04 -5.72
N PRO A 97 -13.02 1.03 -5.36
CA PRO A 97 -12.74 1.98 -4.29
C PRO A 97 -12.49 1.36 -2.91
N THR A 98 -13.15 0.25 -2.56
CA THR A 98 -12.92 -0.42 -1.27
C THR A 98 -11.54 -1.05 -1.22
N LEU A 99 -11.16 -1.84 -2.23
CA LEU A 99 -9.80 -2.40 -2.27
C LEU A 99 -8.74 -1.29 -2.40
N TRP A 100 -9.04 -0.24 -3.18
CA TRP A 100 -8.14 0.89 -3.36
C TRP A 100 -7.83 1.62 -2.04
N SER A 101 -8.78 1.77 -1.11
CA SER A 101 -8.49 2.49 0.14
C SER A 101 -7.39 1.81 0.96
N TYR A 102 -7.41 0.47 1.03
CA TYR A 102 -6.37 -0.31 1.71
C TYR A 102 -5.03 -0.21 0.98
N VAL A 103 -5.05 -0.32 -0.35
CA VAL A 103 -3.84 -0.14 -1.19
C VAL A 103 -3.25 1.27 -1.04
N GLN A 104 -4.11 2.29 -0.90
CA GLN A 104 -3.70 3.67 -0.69
C GLN A 104 -3.08 3.89 0.69
N ASP A 105 -3.58 3.23 1.73
CA ASP A 105 -3.00 3.30 3.07
C ASP A 105 -1.63 2.63 3.13
N GLU A 106 -1.46 1.46 2.49
CA GLU A 106 -0.16 0.83 2.29
C GLU A 106 0.79 1.73 1.49
N GLN A 107 0.31 2.35 0.41
CA GLN A 107 1.11 3.29 -0.39
C GLN A 107 1.61 4.48 0.45
N ARG A 108 0.73 5.03 1.31
CA ARG A 108 1.07 6.14 2.20
C ARG A 108 2.11 5.71 3.22
N ALA A 109 1.94 4.54 3.85
CA ALA A 109 2.89 3.99 4.79
C ALA A 109 4.28 3.79 4.15
N MET A 110 4.34 3.25 2.93
CA MET A 110 5.60 3.10 2.20
C MET A 110 6.28 4.43 1.88
N ARG A 111 5.51 5.45 1.43
CA ARG A 111 6.04 6.80 1.18
C ARG A 111 6.59 7.45 2.44
N GLU A 112 5.86 7.33 3.55
CA GLU A 112 6.31 7.83 4.85
C GLU A 112 7.58 7.12 5.32
N ALA A 113 7.68 5.81 5.13
CA ALA A 113 8.87 5.03 5.50
C ALA A 113 10.12 5.46 4.68
N ILE A 114 9.96 5.64 3.37
CA ILE A 114 11.00 6.19 2.49
C ILE A 114 11.43 7.57 2.99
N TRP A 115 10.46 8.48 3.19
CA TRP A 115 10.75 9.86 3.58
C TRP A 115 11.48 9.93 4.93
N ARG A 116 10.97 9.24 5.97
CA ARG A 116 11.59 9.23 7.30
C ARG A 116 13.01 8.69 7.28
N THR A 117 13.27 7.66 6.46
CA THR A 117 14.59 7.03 6.34
C THR A 117 15.56 7.95 5.61
N ALA A 118 15.11 8.59 4.52
CA ALA A 118 15.89 9.59 3.79
C ALA A 118 16.26 10.78 4.69
N GLU A 119 15.31 11.36 5.42
CA GLU A 119 15.57 12.49 6.31
C GLU A 119 16.54 12.12 7.45
N ARG A 120 16.42 10.92 8.02
CA ARG A 120 17.37 10.43 9.02
C ARG A 120 18.79 10.32 8.45
N ARG A 121 18.91 9.80 7.23
CA ARG A 121 20.21 9.69 6.53
C ARG A 121 20.79 11.07 6.22
N LYS A 122 19.97 12.02 5.77
CA LYS A 122 20.40 13.41 5.49
C LYS A 122 20.90 14.11 6.75
N LEU A 123 20.22 13.91 7.87
CA LEU A 123 20.69 14.43 9.17
C LEU A 123 22.03 13.81 9.56
N ALA A 124 22.22 12.51 9.33
CA ALA A 124 23.51 11.86 9.59
C ALA A 124 24.61 12.44 8.68
N SER A 125 24.32 12.66 7.40
CA SER A 125 25.25 13.20 6.40
C SER A 125 25.34 14.73 6.35
N GLN A 126 24.81 15.43 7.36
CA GLN A 126 24.67 16.87 7.33
C GLN A 126 26.03 17.56 7.10
N GLY A 127 26.07 18.43 6.08
CA GLY A 127 27.30 19.13 5.70
C GLY A 127 28.14 18.43 4.64
N ASN A 128 27.64 17.32 4.08
CA ASN A 128 28.19 16.69 2.88
C ASN A 128 27.16 16.73 1.73
N PRO A 129 27.22 17.75 0.84
CA PRO A 129 26.24 17.94 -0.22
C PRO A 129 26.14 16.76 -1.21
N GLU A 130 27.24 16.07 -1.48
CA GLU A 130 27.25 14.92 -2.40
C GLU A 130 26.39 13.76 -1.85
N TYR A 131 26.50 13.49 -0.55
CA TYR A 131 25.67 12.48 0.12
C TYR A 131 24.21 12.90 0.20
N GLU A 132 23.93 14.15 0.56
CA GLU A 132 22.54 14.64 0.62
C GLU A 132 21.86 14.54 -0.75
N GLN A 133 22.55 14.90 -1.83
CA GLN A 133 22.05 14.76 -3.20
C GLN A 133 21.84 13.30 -3.59
N ALA A 134 22.77 12.41 -3.23
CA ALA A 134 22.63 10.98 -3.49
C ALA A 134 21.40 10.38 -2.78
N ILE A 135 21.15 10.77 -1.52
CA ILE A 135 19.97 10.33 -0.76
C ILE A 135 18.68 10.82 -1.43
N ASP A 136 18.63 12.09 -1.85
CA ASP A 136 17.46 12.64 -2.55
C ASP A 136 17.21 11.94 -3.89
N GLN A 137 18.27 11.56 -4.61
CA GLN A 137 18.16 10.81 -5.87
C GLN A 137 17.66 9.38 -5.66
N GLU A 138 18.21 8.64 -4.70
CA GLU A 138 17.76 7.27 -4.38
C GLU A 138 16.31 7.26 -3.87
N ARG A 139 15.93 8.27 -3.08
CA ARG A 139 14.53 8.48 -2.69
C ARG A 139 13.63 8.65 -3.92
N ALA A 140 13.98 9.58 -4.81
CA ALA A 140 13.18 9.85 -6.00
C ALA A 140 13.07 8.62 -6.91
N ASP A 141 14.14 7.83 -7.03
CA ASP A 141 14.13 6.59 -7.80
C ASP A 141 13.21 5.53 -7.18
N LEU A 142 13.25 5.35 -5.86
CA LEU A 142 12.34 4.44 -5.17
C LEU A 142 10.87 4.89 -5.26
N GLU A 143 10.60 6.19 -5.15
CA GLU A 143 9.25 6.72 -5.34
C GLU A 143 8.74 6.49 -6.76
N GLY A 144 9.61 6.59 -7.77
CA GLY A 144 9.29 6.27 -9.15
C GLY A 144 9.00 4.79 -9.37
N LEU A 145 9.63 3.91 -8.58
CA LEU A 145 9.43 2.46 -8.60
C LEU A 145 8.27 1.97 -7.73
N LEU A 146 7.70 2.84 -6.90
CA LEU A 146 6.69 2.46 -5.92
C LEU A 146 5.50 1.69 -6.53
N PRO A 147 4.92 2.07 -7.70
CA PRO A 147 3.86 1.28 -8.32
C PRO A 147 4.25 -0.17 -8.63
N ALA A 148 5.51 -0.39 -9.04
CA ALA A 148 6.02 -1.73 -9.29
C ALA A 148 6.23 -2.50 -7.99
N LEU A 149 6.84 -1.85 -6.99
CA LEU A 149 7.06 -2.44 -5.67
C LEU A 149 5.76 -2.81 -4.94
N MET A 150 4.67 -2.08 -5.20
CA MET A 150 3.36 -2.41 -4.64
C MET A 150 2.74 -3.66 -5.28
N LEU A 151 3.11 -3.98 -6.52
CA LEU A 151 2.57 -5.08 -7.33
C LEU A 151 3.54 -6.27 -7.44
N ILE A 152 4.53 -6.38 -6.56
CA ILE A 152 5.35 -7.59 -6.42
C ILE A 152 4.56 -8.67 -5.64
N PRO A 153 4.84 -9.97 -5.84
CA PRO A 153 4.28 -11.01 -4.99
C PRO A 153 4.66 -10.79 -3.51
N GLY A 154 3.67 -10.78 -2.62
CA GLY A 154 3.81 -10.39 -1.21
C GLY A 154 3.83 -8.88 -0.94
N GLY A 155 3.69 -8.06 -1.99
CA GLY A 155 3.67 -6.60 -1.91
C GLY A 155 2.37 -6.03 -1.33
N ALA A 156 2.28 -4.70 -1.33
CA ALA A 156 1.16 -3.94 -0.76
C ALA A 156 -0.21 -4.36 -1.29
N TYR A 157 -0.32 -4.66 -2.60
CA TYR A 157 -1.58 -5.08 -3.21
C TYR A 157 -2.10 -6.42 -2.64
N GLU A 158 -1.22 -7.41 -2.54
CA GLU A 158 -1.56 -8.72 -1.97
C GLU A 158 -1.88 -8.61 -0.48
N ARG A 159 -1.12 -7.81 0.27
CA ARG A 159 -1.41 -7.54 1.69
C ARG A 159 -2.77 -6.89 1.90
N ALA A 160 -3.13 -5.90 1.08
CA ALA A 160 -4.44 -5.26 1.14
C ALA A 160 -5.58 -6.26 0.86
N LEU A 161 -5.41 -7.14 -0.12
CA LEU A 161 -6.36 -8.23 -0.39
C LEU A 161 -6.50 -9.19 0.80
N ASN A 162 -5.39 -9.61 1.41
CA ASN A 162 -5.40 -10.49 2.56
C ASN A 162 -6.11 -9.85 3.76
N GLN A 163 -5.82 -8.58 4.07
CA GLN A 163 -6.50 -7.83 5.13
C GLN A 163 -8.02 -7.78 4.94
N LEU A 164 -8.48 -7.54 3.70
CA LEU A 164 -9.90 -7.55 3.39
C LEU A 164 -10.52 -8.93 3.53
N VAL A 165 -9.85 -9.99 3.07
CA VAL A 165 -10.33 -11.36 3.26
C VAL A 165 -10.43 -11.70 4.74
N ASP A 166 -9.41 -11.41 5.53
CA ASP A 166 -9.38 -11.68 6.96
C ASP A 166 -10.50 -10.92 7.71
N GLY A 167 -10.87 -9.73 7.25
CA GLY A 167 -12.00 -8.98 7.77
C GLY A 167 -13.37 -9.55 7.41
N TYR A 168 -13.54 -10.03 6.17
CA TYR A 168 -14.82 -10.56 5.67
C TYR A 168 -15.05 -12.04 6.01
N GLU A 169 -14.01 -12.86 6.14
CA GLU A 169 -14.12 -14.32 6.27
C GLU A 169 -14.89 -14.77 7.52
N PRO A 170 -14.67 -14.20 8.73
CA PRO A 170 -15.47 -14.54 9.91
C PRO A 170 -16.95 -14.17 9.74
N GLN A 171 -17.22 -12.97 9.21
CA GLN A 171 -18.58 -12.49 8.98
C GLN A 171 -19.32 -13.33 7.93
N ALA A 172 -18.61 -13.81 6.91
CA ALA A 172 -19.15 -14.72 5.90
C ALA A 172 -19.49 -16.09 6.51
N ALA A 173 -18.61 -16.63 7.37
CA ALA A 173 -18.84 -17.90 8.05
C ALA A 173 -20.06 -17.85 8.98
N ASP A 174 -20.29 -16.70 9.61
CA ASP A 174 -21.42 -16.45 10.50
C ASP A 174 -22.71 -16.00 9.77
N GLY A 175 -22.67 -15.87 8.44
CA GLY A 175 -23.81 -15.42 7.63
C GLY A 175 -24.25 -13.98 7.89
N GLN A 176 -23.32 -13.13 8.35
CA GLN A 176 -23.58 -11.73 8.71
C GLN A 176 -23.44 -10.75 7.54
N LEU A 177 -22.84 -11.19 6.43
CA LEU A 177 -22.68 -10.37 5.23
C LEU A 177 -24.01 -10.24 4.49
N ASP A 178 -24.31 -9.01 4.07
CA ASP A 178 -25.41 -8.81 3.13
C ASP A 178 -25.06 -9.38 1.73
N VAL A 179 -26.04 -9.37 0.81
CA VAL A 179 -25.86 -9.92 -0.55
C VAL A 179 -24.70 -9.24 -1.28
N MET A 180 -24.51 -7.94 -1.07
CA MET A 180 -23.51 -7.14 -1.75
C MET A 180 -22.12 -7.40 -1.18
N GLU A 181 -21.99 -7.43 0.14
CA GLU A 181 -20.77 -7.79 0.85
C GLU A 181 -20.34 -9.22 0.52
N GLN A 182 -21.29 -10.15 0.42
CA GLN A 182 -21.01 -11.53 0.03
C GLN A 182 -20.47 -11.63 -1.41
N MET A 183 -21.00 -10.84 -2.35
CA MET A 183 -20.50 -10.76 -3.72
C MET A 183 -19.09 -10.16 -3.76
N LEU A 184 -18.86 -9.09 -3.00
CA LEU A 184 -17.55 -8.44 -2.90
C LEU A 184 -16.51 -9.38 -2.31
N TYR A 185 -16.83 -10.05 -1.19
CA TYR A 185 -15.97 -11.05 -0.57
C TYR A 185 -15.57 -12.16 -1.54
N LYS A 186 -16.51 -12.70 -2.33
CA LYS A 186 -16.21 -13.71 -3.36
C LYS A 186 -15.23 -13.20 -4.42
N LYS A 187 -15.39 -11.95 -4.88
CA LYS A 187 -14.49 -11.32 -5.87
C LYS A 187 -13.08 -11.11 -5.30
N ILE A 188 -12.98 -10.59 -4.08
CA ILE A 188 -11.70 -10.37 -3.38
C ILE A 188 -11.00 -11.72 -3.18
N LYS A 189 -11.71 -12.74 -2.70
CA LYS A 189 -11.17 -14.10 -2.51
C LYS A 189 -10.68 -14.71 -3.82
N HIS A 190 -11.44 -14.54 -4.91
CA HIS A 190 -11.01 -14.99 -6.24
C HIS A 190 -9.70 -14.30 -6.69
N HIS A 191 -9.57 -13.00 -6.46
CA HIS A 191 -8.33 -12.27 -6.78
C HIS A 191 -7.16 -12.75 -5.92
N ARG A 192 -7.36 -12.91 -4.61
CA ARG A 192 -6.34 -13.47 -3.71
C ARG A 192 -5.88 -14.85 -4.20
N ASP A 193 -6.80 -15.72 -4.56
CA ASP A 193 -6.46 -17.09 -5.01
C ASP A 193 -5.76 -17.07 -6.38
N ALA A 194 -6.13 -16.14 -7.28
CA ALA A 194 -5.43 -15.92 -8.55
C ALA A 194 -3.99 -15.45 -8.32
N ILE A 195 -3.74 -14.59 -7.33
CA ILE A 195 -2.40 -14.16 -6.91
C ILE A 195 -1.63 -15.33 -6.29
N ALA A 196 -2.24 -16.09 -5.39
CA ALA A 196 -1.60 -17.25 -4.76
C ALA A 196 -1.16 -18.33 -5.77
N SER A 197 -1.78 -18.36 -6.96
CA SER A 197 -1.36 -19.26 -8.06
C SER A 197 -0.01 -18.88 -8.69
N ILE A 198 0.52 -17.69 -8.37
CA ILE A 198 1.78 -17.18 -8.87
C ILE A 198 2.90 -17.70 -7.95
N GLN A 199 3.50 -18.82 -8.36
CA GLN A 199 4.49 -19.56 -7.55
C GLN A 199 5.91 -18.96 -7.56
N SER A 200 6.13 -17.90 -8.32
CA SER A 200 7.46 -17.40 -8.69
C SER A 200 7.52 -15.88 -8.51
N ARG A 201 8.63 -15.38 -7.96
CA ARG A 201 8.95 -13.94 -7.89
C ARG A 201 9.76 -13.50 -9.11
N ARG A 202 9.33 -13.85 -10.33
CA ARG A 202 10.01 -13.43 -11.58
C ARG A 202 9.28 -12.25 -12.22
N SER A 203 9.96 -11.53 -13.11
CA SER A 203 9.39 -10.34 -13.78
C SER A 203 8.08 -10.63 -14.54
N PRO A 204 7.94 -11.78 -15.26
CA PRO A 204 6.67 -12.17 -15.88
C PRO A 204 5.48 -12.26 -14.91
N ASP A 205 5.75 -12.65 -13.66
CA ASP A 205 4.74 -12.83 -12.63
C ASP A 205 4.18 -11.49 -12.14
N TRP A 206 4.99 -10.44 -12.19
CA TRP A 206 4.58 -9.09 -11.83
C TRP A 206 3.59 -8.51 -12.85
N TYR A 207 3.77 -8.84 -14.14
CA TYR A 207 2.78 -8.48 -15.15
C TYR A 207 1.47 -9.22 -14.94
N ARG A 208 1.53 -10.50 -14.56
CA ARG A 208 0.32 -11.26 -14.24
C ARG A 208 -0.42 -10.66 -13.04
N LEU A 209 0.29 -10.20 -12.01
CA LEU A 209 -0.30 -9.44 -10.89
C LEU A 209 -0.97 -8.15 -11.36
N ALA A 210 -0.33 -7.42 -12.28
CA ALA A 210 -0.90 -6.20 -12.85
C ALA A 210 -2.15 -6.46 -13.69
N GLU A 211 -2.17 -7.54 -14.48
CA GLU A 211 -3.34 -7.97 -15.25
C GLU A 211 -4.49 -8.36 -14.33
N ILE A 212 -4.21 -9.08 -13.24
CA ILE A 212 -5.19 -9.39 -12.18
C ILE A 212 -5.74 -8.08 -11.59
N ALA A 213 -4.86 -7.15 -11.20
CA ALA A 213 -5.27 -5.87 -10.63
C ALA A 213 -6.09 -5.01 -11.61
N GLU A 214 -5.71 -4.95 -12.89
CA GLU A 214 -6.44 -4.21 -13.92
C GLU A 214 -7.81 -4.83 -14.22
N SER A 215 -7.96 -6.15 -14.06
CA SER A 215 -9.24 -6.85 -14.25
C SER A 215 -10.21 -6.66 -13.08
N TYR A 216 -9.74 -6.16 -11.93
CA TYR A 216 -10.57 -6.00 -10.76
C TYR A 216 -11.62 -4.91 -10.97
N THR A 217 -12.87 -5.26 -10.72
CA THR A 217 -13.98 -4.30 -10.68
C THR A 217 -14.98 -4.65 -9.60
N GLU A 218 -15.25 -3.68 -8.73
CA GLU A 218 -16.35 -3.70 -7.78
C GLU A 218 -17.69 -3.51 -8.48
N SER A 219 -17.69 -3.09 -9.76
CA SER A 219 -18.93 -2.97 -10.54
C SER A 219 -19.73 -4.28 -10.53
N MET A 220 -21.00 -4.15 -10.20
CA MET A 220 -21.90 -5.25 -9.88
C MET A 220 -22.54 -5.77 -11.16
N GLN A 221 -21.72 -6.31 -12.06
CA GLN A 221 -22.26 -7.21 -13.07
C GLN A 221 -22.36 -8.61 -12.45
N PRO A 222 -23.53 -9.29 -12.56
CA PRO A 222 -23.62 -10.68 -12.14
C PRO A 222 -22.54 -11.47 -12.88
N LEU A 223 -21.83 -12.33 -12.15
CA LEU A 223 -20.96 -13.34 -12.76
C LEU A 223 -21.87 -14.22 -13.63
N ASN A 224 -21.76 -14.05 -14.95
CA ASN A 224 -22.47 -14.88 -15.93
C ASN A 224 -21.97 -16.33 -15.89
#